data_AF-A0A0S8HBY9-F1
#
_entry.id   AF-A0A0S8HBY9-F1
#
_cell.length_a   1.000
_cell.length_b   1.000
_cell.length_c   1.000
_cell.angle_alpha   90.00
_cell.angle_beta   90.00
_cell.angle_gamma   90.00
#
_symmetry.space_group_name_H-M   'P 1'
#
loop_
_entity.id
_entity.type
_entity.pdbx_description
1 polymer ?
#
loop_
_entity_poly.entity_id
_entity_poly.type
_entity_poly.pdbx_seq_one_letter_code
_entity_poly.pdbx_strand_id
1 'polypeptide(L)'
;MSEQTVSEQQIPFEAQRLEELQAENERLRQQLEALQAADQDRHQREQRLQEQEKANHRLRQELADKALKEAVRTAAEDVGIEPDLAMLQAHRFQCSVGEDGLVRIEPNPTETFLKLSKTDPVFRRNNKAVAEGRKHRAAIDGAAAVDAADAVDLIGFLDRNPTRRYEFIQKHGKGKFFELLRTAKRKGYRRSAP
;
A
#
# COMPACT_ATOMS: atom_id res chain seq x y z
N MET A 1 75.54 16.26 -62.61
CA MET A 1 74.16 16.77 -62.48
C MET A 1 73.26 15.67 -62.98
N SER A 2 72.93 14.73 -62.10
CA SER A 2 72.22 13.50 -62.44
C SER A 2 70.73 13.77 -62.27
N GLU A 3 70.03 13.93 -63.39
CA GLU A 3 68.57 14.00 -63.40
C GLU A 3 68.05 12.64 -62.95
N GLN A 4 67.50 12.62 -61.73
CA GLN A 4 66.71 11.51 -61.23
C GLN A 4 65.44 11.43 -62.09
N THR A 5 65.46 10.50 -63.04
CA THR A 5 64.27 9.99 -63.69
C THR A 5 63.41 9.31 -62.64
N VAL A 6 62.51 10.08 -62.02
CA VAL A 6 61.35 9.53 -61.32
C VAL A 6 60.58 8.74 -62.37
N SER A 7 60.59 7.41 -62.22
CA SER A 7 59.99 6.54 -63.22
C SER A 7 58.50 6.86 -63.35
N GLU A 8 58.02 7.08 -64.58
CA GLU A 8 56.59 7.21 -64.89
C GLU A 8 55.77 5.98 -64.44
N GLN A 9 56.43 4.89 -64.05
CA GLN A 9 55.83 3.68 -63.50
C GLN A 9 55.52 3.73 -61.98
N GLN A 10 56.08 4.69 -61.22
CA GLN A 10 55.78 4.82 -59.78
C GLN A 10 54.48 5.57 -59.48
N ILE A 11 54.11 6.53 -60.34
CA ILE A 11 52.88 7.34 -60.22
C ILE A 11 51.59 6.49 -60.22
N PRO A 12 51.40 5.47 -61.10
CA PRO A 12 50.19 4.64 -61.08
C PRO A 12 50.09 3.72 -59.86
N PHE A 13 51.22 3.27 -59.30
CA PHE A 13 51.25 2.42 -58.10
C PHE A 13 50.91 3.22 -56.83
N GLU A 14 51.40 4.46 -56.73
CA GLU A 14 51.04 5.38 -55.65
C GLU A 14 49.58 5.83 -55.72
N ALA A 15 49.03 6.02 -56.94
CA ALA A 15 47.62 6.33 -57.14
C ALA A 15 46.68 5.19 -56.72
N GLN A 16 47.02 3.94 -57.07
CA GLN A 16 46.25 2.75 -56.63
C GLN A 16 46.28 2.59 -55.11
N ARG A 17 47.45 2.79 -54.49
CA ARG A 17 47.59 2.72 -53.03
C ARG A 17 46.81 3.83 -52.32
N LEU A 18 46.70 5.01 -52.94
CA LEU A 18 45.89 6.11 -52.43
C LEU A 18 44.39 5.78 -52.48
N GLU A 19 43.90 5.19 -53.58
CA GLU A 19 42.52 4.70 -53.71
C GLU A 19 42.19 3.62 -52.68
N GLU A 20 43.08 2.65 -52.47
CA GLU A 20 42.92 1.61 -51.43
C GLU A 20 42.82 2.22 -50.03
N LEU A 21 43.70 3.16 -49.70
CA LEU A 21 43.68 3.86 -48.40
C LEU A 21 42.45 4.77 -48.21
N GLN A 22 41.92 5.34 -49.30
CA GLN A 22 40.66 6.10 -49.28
C GLN A 22 39.46 5.18 -49.04
N ALA A 23 39.39 4.04 -49.74
CA ALA A 23 38.36 3.03 -49.53
C ALA A 23 38.41 2.44 -48.12
N GLU A 24 39.61 2.20 -47.58
CA GLU A 24 39.79 1.75 -46.20
C GLU A 24 39.37 2.82 -45.19
N ASN A 25 39.69 4.10 -45.43
CA ASN A 25 39.21 5.20 -44.59
C ASN A 25 37.69 5.33 -44.58
N GLU A 26 37.04 5.21 -45.74
CA GLU A 26 35.59 5.25 -45.84
C GLU A 26 34.95 4.07 -45.08
N ARG A 27 35.53 2.88 -45.21
CA ARG A 27 35.09 1.69 -44.46
C ARG A 27 35.25 1.87 -42.96
N LEU A 28 36.38 2.41 -42.50
CA LEU A 28 36.63 2.68 -41.08
C LEU A 28 35.69 3.76 -40.54
N ARG A 29 35.38 4.80 -41.32
CA ARG A 29 34.39 5.82 -40.95
C ARG A 29 33.00 5.23 -40.79
N GLN A 30 32.55 4.39 -41.72
CA GLN A 30 31.27 3.68 -41.61
C GLN A 30 31.22 2.76 -40.38
N GLN A 31 32.32 2.08 -40.07
CA GLN A 31 32.41 1.24 -38.87
C GLN A 31 32.36 2.09 -37.58
N LEU A 32 33.04 3.25 -37.56
CA LEU A 32 32.99 4.18 -36.44
C LEU A 32 31.58 4.75 -36.23
N GLU A 33 30.90 5.17 -37.28
CA GLU A 33 29.51 5.65 -37.21
C GLU A 33 28.57 4.55 -36.69
N ALA A 34 28.71 3.32 -37.19
CA ALA A 34 27.93 2.17 -36.71
C ALA A 34 28.20 1.85 -35.23
N LEU A 35 29.45 1.91 -34.78
CA LEU A 35 29.84 1.71 -33.38
C LEU A 35 29.29 2.84 -32.48
N GLN A 36 29.35 4.09 -32.92
CA GLN A 36 28.76 5.21 -32.19
C GLN A 36 27.24 5.09 -32.07
N ALA A 37 26.56 4.68 -33.13
CA ALA A 37 25.12 4.42 -33.09
C ALA A 37 24.77 3.27 -32.12
N ALA A 38 25.56 2.19 -32.13
CA ALA A 38 25.37 1.08 -31.21
C ALA A 38 25.60 1.46 -29.73
N ASP A 39 26.59 2.32 -29.45
CA ASP A 39 26.89 2.78 -28.10
C ASP A 39 25.79 3.72 -27.57
N GLN A 40 25.27 4.60 -28.41
CA GLN A 40 24.11 5.44 -28.08
C GLN A 40 22.86 4.59 -27.78
N ASP A 41 22.57 3.58 -28.60
CA ASP A 41 21.45 2.68 -28.38
C ASP A 41 21.62 1.87 -27.08
N ARG A 42 22.85 1.43 -26.79
CA ARG A 42 23.17 0.77 -25.51
C ARG A 42 22.90 1.69 -24.31
N HIS A 43 23.35 2.94 -24.34
CA HIS A 43 23.07 3.90 -23.27
C HIS A 43 21.57 4.14 -23.08
N GLN A 44 20.80 4.25 -24.17
CA GLN A 44 19.34 4.38 -24.09
C GLN A 44 18.69 3.15 -23.47
N ARG A 45 19.16 1.94 -23.81
CA ARG A 45 18.67 0.68 -23.22
C ARG A 45 19.00 0.59 -21.72
N GLU A 46 20.21 0.95 -21.31
CA GLU A 46 20.63 0.97 -19.91
C GLU A 46 19.78 1.95 -19.09
N GLN A 47 19.48 3.13 -19.62
CA GLN A 47 18.59 4.10 -18.97
C GLN A 47 17.16 3.53 -18.81
N ARG A 48 16.60 2.94 -19.86
CA ARG A 48 15.26 2.31 -19.81
C ARG A 48 15.21 1.16 -18.81
N LEU A 49 16.27 0.35 -18.73
CA LEU A 49 16.36 -0.75 -17.77
C LEU A 49 16.31 -0.22 -16.34
N GLN A 50 17.11 0.81 -16.02
CA GLN A 50 17.11 1.43 -14.69
C GLN A 50 15.75 2.04 -14.32
N GLU A 51 15.06 2.66 -15.27
CA GLU A 51 13.70 3.18 -15.06
C GLU A 51 12.71 2.06 -14.76
N GLN A 52 12.77 0.96 -15.51
CA GLN A 52 11.91 -0.20 -15.30
C GLN A 52 12.20 -0.88 -13.96
N GLU A 53 13.46 -1.01 -13.55
CA GLU A 53 13.84 -1.56 -12.24
C GLU A 53 13.29 -0.70 -11.09
N LYS A 54 13.41 0.63 -11.20
CA LYS A 54 12.82 1.56 -10.23
C LYS A 54 11.30 1.45 -10.17
N ALA A 55 10.63 1.37 -11.33
CA ALA A 55 9.19 1.19 -11.40
C ALA A 55 8.75 -0.15 -10.79
N ASN A 56 9.48 -1.24 -11.08
CA ASN A 56 9.22 -2.56 -10.52
C ASN A 56 9.38 -2.56 -9.01
N HIS A 57 10.43 -1.91 -8.49
CA HIS A 57 10.64 -1.80 -7.04
C HIS A 57 9.49 -1.05 -6.35
N ARG A 58 9.03 0.07 -6.92
CA ARG A 58 7.87 0.82 -6.40
C ARG A 58 6.60 -0.03 -6.40
N LEU A 59 6.32 -0.73 -7.50
CA LEU A 59 5.17 -1.62 -7.61
C LEU A 59 5.22 -2.74 -6.57
N ARG A 60 6.39 -3.35 -6.34
CA ARG A 60 6.56 -4.38 -5.29
C ARG A 60 6.29 -3.82 -3.91
N GLN A 61 6.76 -2.61 -3.59
CA GLN A 61 6.47 -1.95 -2.32
C GLN A 61 4.96 -1.68 -2.15
N GLU A 62 4.31 -1.13 -3.17
CA GLU A 62 2.87 -0.86 -3.12
C GLU A 62 2.03 -2.13 -2.97
N LEU A 63 2.41 -3.21 -3.67
CA LEU A 63 1.73 -4.50 -3.56
C LEU A 63 1.96 -5.14 -2.19
N ALA A 64 3.18 -5.08 -1.65
CA ALA A 64 3.50 -5.56 -0.31
C ALA A 64 2.69 -4.82 0.76
N ASP A 65 2.57 -3.50 0.66
CA ASP A 65 1.78 -2.68 1.58
C ASP A 65 0.28 -3.02 1.51
N LYS A 66 -0.25 -3.22 0.30
CA LYS A 66 -1.66 -3.62 0.13
C LYS A 66 -1.90 -5.01 0.71
N ALA A 67 -1.05 -5.97 0.39
CA ALA A 67 -1.15 -7.34 0.90
C ALA A 67 -1.04 -7.38 2.42
N LEU A 68 -0.16 -6.57 3.02
CA LEU A 68 -0.04 -6.44 4.47
C LEU A 68 -1.34 -5.94 5.10
N LYS A 69 -1.90 -4.85 4.57
CA LYS A 69 -3.14 -4.26 5.07
C LYS A 69 -4.31 -5.24 4.96
N GLU A 70 -4.40 -5.94 3.83
CA GLU A 70 -5.45 -6.93 3.58
C GLU A 70 -5.32 -8.12 4.54
N ALA A 71 -4.14 -8.72 4.67
CA ALA A 71 -3.93 -9.83 5.59
C ALA A 71 -4.17 -9.47 7.05
N VAL A 72 -3.74 -8.28 7.49
CA VAL A 72 -4.02 -7.79 8.85
C VAL A 72 -5.52 -7.63 9.08
N ARG A 73 -6.23 -7.10 8.09
CA ARG A 73 -7.68 -6.94 8.16
C ARG A 73 -8.41 -8.29 8.19
N THR A 74 -8.08 -9.20 7.30
CA THR A 74 -8.69 -10.55 7.27
C THR A 74 -8.44 -11.29 8.56
N ALA A 75 -7.20 -11.29 9.06
CA ALA A 75 -6.87 -11.91 10.33
C ALA A 75 -7.61 -11.27 11.53
N ALA A 76 -7.84 -9.97 11.49
CA ALA A 76 -8.65 -9.30 12.51
C ALA A 76 -10.11 -9.77 12.46
N GLU A 77 -10.69 -9.84 11.27
CA GLU A 77 -12.05 -10.32 11.04
C GLU A 77 -12.21 -11.77 11.53
N ASP A 78 -11.26 -12.66 11.20
CA ASP A 78 -11.25 -14.07 11.64
C ASP A 78 -11.21 -14.23 13.17
N VAL A 79 -10.54 -13.31 13.87
CA VAL A 79 -10.37 -13.34 15.33
C VAL A 79 -11.42 -12.47 16.05
N GLY A 80 -12.33 -11.82 15.32
CA GLY A 80 -13.38 -10.96 15.88
C GLY A 80 -12.85 -9.64 16.46
N ILE A 81 -11.75 -9.13 15.91
CA ILE A 81 -11.17 -7.83 16.24
C ILE A 81 -11.60 -6.81 15.19
N GLU A 82 -11.81 -5.56 15.61
CA GLU A 82 -12.11 -4.51 14.65
C GLU A 82 -10.93 -4.25 13.69
N PRO A 83 -11.15 -4.23 12.36
CA PRO A 83 -10.11 -3.92 11.39
C PRO A 83 -9.33 -2.64 11.69
N ASP A 84 -10.01 -1.55 12.05
CA ASP A 84 -9.35 -0.28 12.34
C ASP A 84 -8.42 -0.37 13.55
N LEU A 85 -8.79 -1.14 14.57
CA LEU A 85 -7.95 -1.38 15.75
C LEU A 85 -6.75 -2.27 15.41
N ALA A 86 -6.96 -3.29 14.58
CA ALA A 86 -5.91 -4.16 14.09
C ALA A 86 -4.90 -3.41 13.22
N MET A 87 -5.37 -2.46 12.41
CA MET A 87 -4.52 -1.62 11.57
C MET A 87 -3.56 -0.73 12.37
N LEU A 88 -3.92 -0.32 13.60
CA LEU A 88 -2.97 0.37 14.50
C LEU A 88 -1.78 -0.51 14.89
N GLN A 89 -1.93 -1.84 14.82
CA GLN A 89 -0.87 -2.81 15.07
C GLN A 89 -0.11 -3.22 13.79
N ALA A 90 -0.44 -2.67 12.62
CA ALA A 90 0.15 -3.07 11.34
C ALA A 90 1.69 -2.93 11.32
N HIS A 91 2.23 -1.94 12.04
CA HIS A 91 3.67 -1.70 12.19
C HIS A 91 4.46 -2.87 12.82
N ARG A 92 3.76 -3.85 13.43
CA ARG A 92 4.37 -5.03 14.07
C ARG A 92 4.63 -6.16 13.08
N PHE A 93 4.12 -6.04 11.86
CA PHE A 93 4.23 -7.04 10.82
C PHE A 93 5.17 -6.55 9.73
N GLN A 94 6.01 -7.45 9.25
CA GLN A 94 6.86 -7.25 8.09
C GLN A 94 6.27 -8.03 6.93
N CYS A 95 6.27 -7.40 5.76
CA CYS A 95 5.79 -7.99 4.52
C CYS A 95 6.99 -8.13 3.57
N SER A 96 7.27 -9.35 3.14
CA SER A 96 8.29 -9.64 2.14
C SER A 96 7.68 -10.38 0.95
N VAL A 97 8.20 -10.13 -0.23
CA VAL A 97 7.80 -10.84 -1.45
C VAL A 97 8.94 -11.80 -1.79
N GLY A 98 8.66 -13.10 -1.73
CA GLY A 98 9.64 -14.14 -2.06
C GLY A 98 9.94 -14.21 -3.55
N GLU A 99 11.00 -14.95 -3.91
CA GLU A 99 11.36 -15.23 -5.31
C GLU A 99 10.29 -16.06 -6.04
N ASP A 100 9.48 -16.81 -5.29
CA ASP A 100 8.29 -17.54 -5.71
C ASP A 100 7.09 -16.62 -6.05
N GLY A 101 7.23 -15.31 -5.85
CA GLY A 101 6.16 -14.33 -6.02
C GLY A 101 5.12 -14.38 -4.91
N LEU A 102 5.33 -15.18 -3.86
CA LEU A 102 4.43 -15.27 -2.72
C LEU A 102 4.74 -14.18 -1.70
N VAL A 103 3.69 -13.56 -1.18
CA VAL A 103 3.79 -12.58 -0.11
C VAL A 103 3.83 -13.31 1.22
N ARG A 104 4.88 -13.06 2.01
CA ARG A 104 5.07 -13.61 3.36
C ARG A 104 4.96 -12.49 4.38
N ILE A 105 4.12 -12.71 5.39
CA ILE A 105 3.87 -11.74 6.45
C ILE A 105 4.27 -12.35 7.77
N GLU A 106 5.24 -11.73 8.43
CA GLU A 106 5.82 -12.21 9.67
C GLU A 106 5.80 -11.13 10.76
N PRO A 107 5.41 -11.46 12.01
CA PRO A 107 4.82 -12.74 12.43
C PRO A 107 3.40 -12.95 11.86
N ASN A 108 2.86 -14.17 11.97
CA ASN A 108 1.49 -14.47 11.51
C ASN A 108 0.48 -13.53 12.20
N PRO A 109 -0.32 -12.74 11.44
CA PRO A 109 -1.27 -11.79 12.03
C PRO A 109 -2.33 -12.44 12.92
N THR A 110 -2.91 -13.55 12.49
CA THR A 110 -3.98 -14.27 13.22
C THR A 110 -3.48 -14.76 14.57
N GLU A 111 -2.32 -15.40 14.61
CA GLU A 111 -1.71 -15.86 15.87
C GLU A 111 -1.35 -14.71 16.79
N THR A 112 -0.82 -13.62 16.23
CA THR A 112 -0.46 -12.41 16.98
C THR A 112 -1.69 -11.80 17.65
N PHE A 113 -2.79 -11.67 16.93
CA PHE A 113 -4.04 -11.15 17.45
C PHE A 113 -4.70 -12.07 18.49
N LEU A 114 -4.65 -13.39 18.29
CA LEU A 114 -5.09 -14.37 19.28
C LEU A 114 -4.25 -14.27 20.57
N LYS A 115 -2.95 -14.03 20.46
CA LYS A 115 -2.09 -13.82 21.63
C LYS A 115 -2.43 -12.51 22.33
N LEU A 116 -2.50 -11.39 21.60
CA LEU A 116 -2.82 -10.07 22.15
C LEU A 116 -4.17 -10.05 22.87
N SER A 117 -5.19 -10.68 22.28
CA SER A 117 -6.51 -10.79 22.91
C SER A 117 -6.51 -11.59 24.22
N LYS A 118 -5.47 -12.41 24.49
CA LYS A 118 -5.31 -13.13 25.77
C LYS A 118 -4.41 -12.38 26.75
N THR A 119 -3.28 -11.87 26.27
CA THR A 119 -2.21 -11.35 27.12
C THR A 119 -2.33 -9.86 27.42
N ASP A 120 -2.89 -9.06 26.52
CA ASP A 120 -2.92 -7.60 26.65
C ASP A 120 -4.31 -7.13 27.18
N PRO A 121 -4.39 -6.62 28.42
CA PRO A 121 -5.64 -6.11 28.99
C PRO A 121 -6.11 -4.81 28.33
N VAL A 122 -5.20 -3.96 27.84
CA VAL A 122 -5.54 -2.71 27.17
C VAL A 122 -6.12 -3.00 25.80
N PHE A 123 -5.49 -3.89 25.03
CA PHE A 123 -6.00 -4.32 23.73
C PHE A 123 -7.40 -4.94 23.85
N ARG A 124 -7.62 -5.83 24.84
CA ARG A 124 -8.93 -6.39 25.13
C ARG A 124 -9.98 -5.34 25.43
N ARG A 125 -9.65 -4.36 26.30
CA ARG A 125 -10.58 -3.29 26.67
C ARG A 125 -10.94 -2.43 25.46
N ASN A 126 -9.95 -2.08 24.64
CA ASN A 126 -10.18 -1.29 23.44
C ASN A 126 -11.04 -2.04 22.42
N ASN A 127 -10.78 -3.33 22.18
CA ASN A 127 -11.60 -4.12 21.26
C ASN A 127 -13.06 -4.23 21.73
N LYS A 128 -13.30 -4.40 23.04
CA LYS A 128 -14.65 -4.40 23.61
C LYS A 128 -15.35 -3.06 23.43
N ALA A 129 -14.67 -1.95 23.76
CA ALA A 129 -15.23 -0.61 23.63
C ALA A 129 -15.61 -0.27 22.17
N VAL A 130 -14.79 -0.70 21.20
CA VAL A 130 -15.07 -0.53 19.78
C VAL A 130 -16.26 -1.39 19.33
N ALA A 131 -16.34 -2.65 19.79
CA ALA A 131 -17.47 -3.53 19.53
C ALA A 131 -18.79 -2.96 20.11
N GLU A 132 -18.77 -2.43 21.33
CA GLU A 132 -19.91 -1.75 21.96
C GLU A 132 -20.30 -0.49 21.16
N GLY A 133 -19.31 0.33 20.77
CA GLY A 133 -19.53 1.49 19.91
C GLY A 133 -20.21 1.15 18.59
N ARG A 134 -19.84 0.03 17.94
CA ARG A 134 -20.52 -0.47 16.73
C ARG A 134 -21.97 -0.85 17.00
N LYS A 135 -22.24 -1.57 18.09
CA LYS A 135 -23.63 -1.92 18.48
C LYS A 135 -24.46 -0.67 18.69
N HIS A 136 -23.89 0.37 19.33
CA HIS A 136 -24.58 1.65 19.50
C HIS A 136 -24.88 2.32 18.17
N ARG A 137 -23.89 2.43 17.27
CA ARG A 137 -24.09 3.02 15.93
C ARG A 137 -25.12 2.24 15.13
N ALA A 138 -25.04 0.91 15.11
CA ALA A 138 -26.01 0.06 14.42
C ALA A 138 -27.43 0.24 14.97
N ALA A 139 -27.58 0.38 16.29
CA ALA A 139 -28.87 0.68 16.92
C ALA A 139 -29.38 2.09 16.60
N ILE A 140 -28.50 3.09 16.43
CA ILE A 140 -28.85 4.47 16.06
C ILE A 140 -29.22 4.60 14.60
N ASP A 141 -28.43 3.95 13.75
CA ASP A 141 -28.62 3.89 12.31
C ASP A 141 -29.69 2.84 11.96
N GLY A 142 -30.41 2.28 12.93
CA GLY A 142 -31.50 1.31 12.74
C GLY A 142 -31.13 0.04 11.95
N ALA A 143 -29.84 -0.25 11.82
CA ALA A 143 -29.31 -1.47 11.23
C ALA A 143 -29.39 -2.66 12.20
N ALA A 144 -29.56 -2.39 13.49
CA ALA A 144 -29.82 -3.37 14.53
C ALA A 144 -31.00 -2.93 15.40
N ALA A 145 -31.63 -3.89 16.07
CA ALA A 145 -32.66 -3.62 17.05
C ALA A 145 -32.06 -2.88 18.26
N VAL A 146 -32.82 -1.91 18.82
CA VAL A 146 -32.34 -1.01 19.88
C VAL A 146 -31.96 -1.77 21.17
N ASP A 147 -32.61 -2.91 21.40
CA ASP A 147 -32.37 -3.84 22.51
C ASP A 147 -31.11 -4.72 22.35
N ALA A 148 -30.49 -4.73 21.17
CA ALA A 148 -29.21 -5.40 20.95
C ALA A 148 -28.01 -4.65 21.57
N ALA A 149 -28.20 -3.37 21.94
CA ALA A 149 -27.24 -2.54 22.64
C ALA A 149 -27.56 -2.45 24.14
N ASP A 150 -26.55 -2.28 25.00
CA ASP A 150 -26.84 -2.01 26.40
C ASP A 150 -27.47 -0.60 26.55
N ALA A 151 -28.60 -0.55 27.24
CA ALA A 151 -29.39 0.66 27.36
C ALA A 151 -28.66 1.78 28.13
N VAL A 152 -27.82 1.45 29.11
CA VAL A 152 -27.06 2.43 29.90
C VAL A 152 -25.99 3.05 29.00
N ASP A 153 -25.24 2.22 28.30
CA ASP A 153 -24.12 2.68 27.46
C ASP A 153 -24.62 3.43 26.22
N LEU A 154 -25.70 2.96 25.59
CA LEU A 154 -26.33 3.63 24.46
C LEU A 154 -26.87 5.01 24.85
N ILE A 155 -27.58 5.14 25.98
CA ILE A 155 -28.05 6.44 26.46
C ILE A 155 -26.89 7.34 26.84
N GLY A 156 -25.85 6.81 27.51
CA GLY A 156 -24.64 7.57 27.80
C GLY A 156 -23.97 8.11 26.53
N PHE A 157 -23.92 7.30 25.47
CA PHE A 157 -23.39 7.71 24.17
C PHE A 157 -24.24 8.80 23.50
N LEU A 158 -25.56 8.67 23.53
CA LEU A 158 -26.49 9.67 22.97
C LEU A 158 -26.45 10.99 23.73
N ASP A 159 -26.32 10.96 25.06
CA ASP A 159 -26.24 12.18 25.87
C ASP A 159 -24.93 12.94 25.64
N ARG A 160 -23.83 12.24 25.32
CA ARG A 160 -22.54 12.86 24.93
C ARG A 160 -22.52 13.37 23.49
N ASN A 161 -23.44 12.92 22.64
CA ASN A 161 -23.47 13.23 21.21
C ASN A 161 -24.86 13.74 20.78
N PRO A 162 -25.15 15.05 20.94
CA PRO A 162 -26.45 15.64 20.64
C PRO A 162 -26.95 15.36 19.21
N THR A 163 -26.04 15.38 18.23
CA THR A 163 -26.35 15.06 16.81
C THR A 163 -26.85 13.63 16.66
N ARG A 164 -26.15 12.65 17.26
CA ARG A 164 -26.55 11.23 17.23
C ARG A 164 -27.86 10.99 17.97
N ARG A 165 -28.11 11.73 19.05
CA ARG A 165 -29.41 11.72 19.75
C ARG A 165 -30.54 12.22 18.87
N TYR A 166 -30.31 13.29 18.12
CA TYR A 166 -31.28 13.79 17.16
C TYR A 166 -31.56 12.76 16.05
N GLU A 167 -30.52 12.18 15.45
CA GLU A 167 -30.64 11.11 14.45
C GLU A 167 -31.44 9.91 14.99
N PHE A 168 -31.11 9.43 16.19
CA PHE A 168 -31.84 8.33 16.83
C PHE A 168 -33.33 8.65 16.98
N ILE A 169 -33.65 9.87 17.43
CA ILE A 169 -35.04 10.32 17.62
C ILE A 169 -35.77 10.45 16.28
N GLN A 170 -35.10 10.95 15.24
CA GLN A 170 -35.69 11.02 13.90
C GLN A 170 -36.00 9.62 13.36
N LYS A 171 -35.09 8.67 13.56
CA LYS A 171 -35.19 7.33 12.99
C LYS A 171 -36.16 6.41 13.75
N HIS A 172 -36.09 6.40 15.08
CA HIS A 172 -36.86 5.48 15.93
C HIS A 172 -38.05 6.16 16.63
N GLY A 173 -38.14 7.48 16.56
CA GLY A 173 -39.16 8.28 17.23
C GLY A 173 -38.82 8.62 18.68
N LYS A 174 -39.41 9.72 19.17
CA LYS A 174 -39.25 10.18 20.56
C LYS A 174 -39.71 9.13 21.58
N GLY A 175 -40.76 8.35 21.27
CA GLY A 175 -41.28 7.30 22.14
C GLY A 175 -40.23 6.24 22.48
N LYS A 176 -39.52 5.73 21.47
CA LYS A 176 -38.44 4.74 21.64
C LYS A 176 -37.27 5.30 22.45
N PHE A 177 -36.93 6.57 22.27
CA PHE A 177 -35.91 7.22 23.09
C PHE A 177 -36.31 7.26 24.58
N PHE A 178 -37.56 7.58 24.91
CA PHE A 178 -38.03 7.57 26.29
C PHE A 178 -38.13 6.16 26.88
N GLU A 179 -38.51 5.15 26.09
CA GLU A 179 -38.46 3.74 26.51
C GLU A 179 -37.03 3.33 26.86
N LEU A 180 -36.08 3.63 25.99
CA LEU A 180 -34.66 3.36 26.20
C LEU A 180 -34.14 4.06 27.47
N LEU A 181 -34.48 5.33 27.66
CA LEU A 181 -34.11 6.09 28.86
C LEU A 181 -34.70 5.49 30.15
N ARG A 182 -35.95 5.01 30.12
CA ARG A 182 -36.57 4.33 31.27
C ARG A 182 -35.84 3.02 31.58
N THR A 183 -35.52 2.23 30.56
CA THR A 183 -34.76 0.98 30.71
C THR A 183 -33.36 1.25 31.28
N ALA A 184 -32.66 2.26 30.76
CA ALA A 184 -31.36 2.67 31.27
C ALA A 184 -31.43 3.10 32.74
N LYS A 185 -32.42 3.91 33.13
CA LYS A 185 -32.62 4.34 34.53
C LYS A 185 -32.86 3.16 35.46
N ARG A 186 -33.66 2.15 35.05
CA ARG A 186 -33.86 0.91 35.84
C ARG A 186 -32.57 0.13 36.03
N LYS A 187 -31.67 0.15 35.03
CA LYS A 187 -30.34 -0.46 35.09
C LYS A 187 -29.29 0.38 35.83
N GLY A 188 -29.67 1.53 36.41
CA GLY A 188 -28.77 2.36 37.22
C GLY A 188 -28.14 3.55 36.48
N TYR A 189 -28.56 3.87 35.26
CA TYR A 189 -28.14 5.09 34.58
C TYR A 189 -28.54 6.32 35.41
N ARG A 190 -27.54 7.06 35.89
CA ARG A 190 -27.69 8.39 36.46
C ARG A 190 -27.09 9.37 35.47
N ARG A 191 -27.89 10.33 35.03
CA ARG A 191 -27.43 11.39 34.14
C ARG A 191 -26.28 12.10 34.85
N SER A 192 -25.07 11.99 34.32
CA SER A 192 -23.94 12.79 34.79
C SER A 192 -24.33 14.26 34.62
N ALA A 193 -24.36 15.00 35.73
CA ALA A 193 -24.62 16.44 35.73
C ALA A 193 -23.61 17.13 34.79
N PRO A 194 -24.00 18.23 34.12
CA PRO A 194 -23.10 19.00 33.27
C PRO A 194 -21.87 19.50 34.04
#